data_AF-A0A1L7VV84-F1
#
_entry.id   AF-A0A1L7VV84-F1
#
_cell.length_a   1.000
_cell.length_b   1.000
_cell.length_c   1.000
_cell.angle_alpha   90.00
_cell.angle_beta   90.00
_cell.angle_gamma   90.00
#
_symmetry.space_group_name_H-M   'P 1'
#
loop_
_entity.id
_entity.type
_entity.pdbx_description
1 polymer ?
#
loop_
_entity_poly.entity_id
_entity_poly.type
_entity_poly.pdbx_seq_one_letter_code
_entity_poly.pdbx_strand_id
1 'polypeptide(L)'
;MVSFTSLLAAVSAVTGVMALPSAQPIDGMSVVERDPPTNVLDKRTQPTTGTSGGYYFSFWTDTPNSVTYTNGNGGQFSMQWSGNGNHVGGKGWMPGAARTIKYSGTYNINGNSYLAVYGWTQNPLIEYYIVENFGTYNPSSGGQKKGEVTVDGSVYDIYVSTRVNAPSIEGNKTFQQYWSVRRNKRSSGSVNTGAHFQAWKNVGLNLGNHNYQILAVEGYYSSGSASMTVSQ
;
A
#
# COMPACT_ATOMS: atom_id res chain seq x y z
N MET A 1 -37.15 29.24 40.10
CA MET A 1 -37.96 30.47 40.12
C MET A 1 -37.44 31.35 41.24
N VAL A 2 -36.77 32.47 40.94
CA VAL A 2 -37.12 33.85 41.32
C VAL A 2 -36.28 34.77 40.41
N SER A 3 -36.95 35.82 39.92
CA SER A 3 -36.57 36.82 38.90
C SER A 3 -35.60 37.90 39.42
N PHE A 4 -35.04 38.74 38.53
CA PHE A 4 -35.09 40.23 38.51
C PHE A 4 -34.05 40.75 37.48
N THR A 5 -34.47 41.14 36.26
CA THR A 5 -34.60 42.54 35.74
C THR A 5 -33.42 43.46 36.11
N SER A 6 -32.73 44.11 35.17
CA SER A 6 -33.25 45.28 34.46
C SER A 6 -32.41 45.70 33.25
N LEU A 7 -33.12 46.30 32.32
CA LEU A 7 -32.76 46.94 31.06
C LEU A 7 -31.88 48.19 31.25
N LEU A 8 -30.87 48.39 30.39
CA LEU A 8 -30.44 49.75 30.03
C LEU A 8 -30.10 49.78 28.54
N ALA A 9 -30.93 50.50 27.77
CA ALA A 9 -30.66 50.88 26.41
C ALA A 9 -29.92 52.22 26.41
N ALA A 10 -28.79 52.29 25.69
CA ALA A 10 -28.17 53.55 25.31
C ALA A 10 -27.81 53.48 23.82
N VAL A 11 -28.52 54.29 23.03
CA VAL A 11 -28.26 54.58 21.61
C VAL A 11 -27.18 55.65 21.54
N SER A 12 -26.17 55.51 20.67
CA SER A 12 -25.64 56.61 19.84
C SER A 12 -24.51 56.20 18.89
N ALA A 13 -24.62 56.74 17.68
CA ALA A 13 -23.61 57.08 16.68
C ALA A 13 -22.87 55.94 15.93
N VAL A 14 -23.34 55.72 14.70
CA VAL A 14 -22.60 55.10 13.60
C VAL A 14 -21.51 56.07 13.15
N THR A 15 -20.25 55.66 13.25
CA THR A 15 -19.16 56.17 12.41
C THR A 15 -18.56 55.01 11.65
N GLY A 16 -18.78 54.99 10.35
CA GLY A 16 -18.19 54.01 9.46
C GLY A 16 -16.68 54.24 9.35
N VAL A 17 -15.91 53.22 9.73
CA VAL A 17 -14.54 53.05 9.27
C VAL A 17 -14.48 51.68 8.63
N MET A 18 -14.25 51.64 7.31
CA MET A 18 -13.90 50.41 6.63
C MET A 18 -12.51 50.00 7.12
N ALA A 19 -12.47 48.98 7.96
CA ALA A 19 -11.25 48.26 8.32
C ALA A 19 -11.46 46.80 7.93
N LEU A 20 -10.61 46.33 7.03
CA LEU A 20 -10.51 44.94 6.59
C LEU A 20 -10.39 44.02 7.82
N PRO A 21 -11.15 42.91 7.93
CA PRO A 21 -10.90 41.95 8.99
C PRO A 21 -9.54 41.29 8.75
N SER A 22 -8.60 41.62 9.62
CA SER A 22 -7.41 40.84 9.90
C SER A 22 -7.84 39.42 10.27
N ALA A 23 -7.59 38.45 9.39
CA ALA A 23 -7.67 37.05 9.76
C ALA A 23 -6.49 36.75 10.71
N GLN A 24 -6.81 36.56 11.99
CA GLN A 24 -5.90 35.96 12.96
C GLN A 24 -5.54 34.54 12.50
N PRO A 25 -4.30 34.07 12.67
CA PRO A 25 -3.98 32.67 12.42
C PRO A 25 -4.74 31.81 13.43
N ILE A 26 -5.53 30.86 12.94
CA ILE A 26 -6.11 29.82 13.78
C ILE A 26 -4.98 28.84 14.07
N ASP A 27 -4.44 28.96 15.27
CA ASP A 27 -3.48 28.05 15.87
C ASP A 27 -4.11 26.64 16.00
N GLY A 28 -3.40 25.61 15.55
CA GLY A 28 -3.78 24.21 15.82
C GLY A 28 -4.11 23.30 14.63
N MET A 29 -3.89 23.72 13.37
CA MET A 29 -3.81 22.77 12.26
C MET A 29 -2.45 22.93 11.60
N SER A 30 -1.53 22.01 11.91
CA SER A 30 -0.29 21.88 11.14
C SER A 30 -0.71 21.49 9.72
N VAL A 31 -0.82 22.51 8.87
CA VAL A 31 -0.74 22.32 7.43
C VAL A 31 0.64 21.72 7.24
N VAL A 32 0.72 20.40 7.08
CA VAL A 32 1.93 19.78 6.56
C VAL A 32 2.19 20.50 5.26
N GLU A 33 3.20 21.36 5.27
CA GLU A 33 3.68 22.07 4.12
C GLU A 33 3.83 21.02 3.02
N ARG A 34 3.08 21.18 1.92
CA ARG A 34 3.28 20.34 0.75
C ARG A 34 4.70 20.64 0.29
N ASP A 35 5.62 19.73 0.61
CA ASP A 35 6.98 19.77 0.12
C ASP A 35 6.95 20.05 -1.38
N PRO A 36 7.69 21.06 -1.87
CA PRO A 36 7.75 21.35 -3.30
C PRO A 36 8.29 20.11 -4.05
N PRO A 37 7.90 19.90 -5.32
CA PRO A 37 8.16 18.66 -6.02
C PRO A 37 9.60 18.62 -6.55
N THR A 38 10.60 18.50 -5.68
CA THR A 38 12.01 18.39 -6.10
C THR A 38 12.87 17.62 -5.11
N ASN A 39 12.61 16.32 -4.96
CA ASN A 39 13.68 15.31 -5.01
C ASN A 39 13.08 13.94 -5.37
N VAL A 40 13.65 13.32 -6.40
CA VAL A 40 13.08 12.14 -7.07
C VAL A 40 13.39 10.84 -6.29
N LEU A 41 14.06 10.93 -5.13
CA LEU A 41 14.62 9.83 -4.35
C LEU A 41 14.55 10.12 -2.84
N ASP A 42 13.39 9.95 -2.21
CA ASP A 42 13.28 10.24 -0.77
C ASP A 42 13.18 8.98 0.09
N LYS A 43 13.84 9.08 1.24
CA LYS A 43 13.69 8.18 2.37
C LYS A 43 12.36 8.45 3.08
N ARG A 44 11.63 7.40 3.41
CA ARG A 44 10.33 7.41 4.07
C ARG A 44 10.33 6.46 5.25
N THR A 45 9.82 6.92 6.39
CA THR A 45 9.64 6.11 7.62
C THR A 45 8.19 6.12 8.11
N GLN A 46 7.31 6.85 7.41
CA GLN A 46 5.88 6.97 7.67
C GLN A 46 5.08 6.46 6.45
N PRO A 47 3.86 5.91 6.65
CA PRO A 47 3.00 5.50 5.55
C PRO A 47 2.73 6.63 4.56
N THR A 48 2.91 6.38 3.27
CA THR A 48 2.68 7.38 2.21
C THR A 48 2.60 6.71 0.84
N THR A 49 1.89 7.36 -0.07
CA THR A 49 1.74 6.94 -1.47
C THR A 49 2.03 8.12 -2.39
N GLY A 50 2.27 7.85 -3.67
CA GLY A 50 2.50 8.90 -4.66
C GLY A 50 3.16 8.39 -5.91
N THR A 51 3.85 9.27 -6.62
CA THR A 51 4.61 8.94 -7.83
C THR A 51 6.07 9.33 -7.71
N SER A 52 6.99 8.47 -8.16
CA SER A 52 8.43 8.76 -8.23
C SER A 52 9.03 8.03 -9.44
N GLY A 53 9.84 8.73 -10.24
CA GLY A 53 10.51 8.14 -11.40
C GLY A 53 9.56 7.62 -12.49
N GLY A 54 8.33 8.16 -12.56
CA GLY A 54 7.30 7.70 -13.51
C GLY A 54 6.49 6.49 -13.04
N TYR A 55 6.70 6.00 -11.82
CA TYR A 55 5.96 4.87 -11.24
C TYR A 55 5.12 5.32 -10.05
N TYR A 56 3.96 4.69 -9.86
CA TYR A 56 3.23 4.76 -8.59
C TYR A 56 4.02 4.02 -7.51
N PHE A 57 4.00 4.53 -6.29
CA PHE A 57 4.49 3.81 -5.11
C PHE A 57 3.45 3.83 -3.99
N SER A 58 3.49 2.77 -3.18
CA SER A 58 2.76 2.70 -1.91
C SER A 58 3.71 2.17 -0.86
N PHE A 59 3.67 2.78 0.33
CA PHE A 59 4.38 2.31 1.51
C PHE A 59 3.47 2.44 2.73
N TRP A 60 3.29 1.33 3.45
CA TRP A 60 2.51 1.26 4.66
C TRP A 60 3.28 0.49 5.75
N THR A 61 3.09 0.88 7.01
CA THR A 61 3.61 0.18 8.18
C THR A 61 2.77 0.50 9.42
N ASP A 62 2.65 -0.47 10.34
CA ASP A 62 2.08 -0.26 11.67
C ASP A 62 3.11 0.14 12.74
N THR A 63 4.40 0.06 12.41
CA THR A 63 5.52 0.47 13.28
C THR A 63 6.38 1.51 12.56
N PRO A 64 5.94 2.77 12.48
CA PRO A 64 6.75 3.82 11.86
C PRO A 64 8.14 3.93 12.49
N ASN A 65 9.13 4.32 11.68
CA ASN A 65 10.54 4.42 12.05
C ASN A 65 11.29 3.09 12.31
N SER A 66 10.64 1.91 12.33
CA SER A 66 11.32 0.60 12.35
C SER A 66 11.66 0.06 10.95
N VAL A 67 11.07 0.69 9.92
CA VAL A 67 11.26 0.40 8.51
C VAL A 67 11.61 1.69 7.77
N THR A 68 12.57 1.56 6.86
CA THR A 68 12.94 2.60 5.91
C THR A 68 12.57 2.14 4.51
N TYR A 69 11.71 2.90 3.84
CA TYR A 69 11.42 2.76 2.40
C TYR A 69 12.12 3.91 1.66
N THR A 70 12.84 3.63 0.57
CA THR A 70 13.49 4.67 -0.22
C THR A 70 13.12 4.53 -1.68
N ASN A 71 12.63 5.61 -2.28
CA ASN A 71 12.41 5.65 -3.72
C ASN A 71 13.75 5.74 -4.46
N GLY A 72 13.88 4.91 -5.47
CA GLY A 72 14.99 4.84 -6.40
C GLY A 72 14.69 5.47 -7.76
N ASN A 73 15.68 5.53 -8.66
CA ASN A 73 15.46 6.07 -10.01
C ASN A 73 14.54 5.16 -10.81
N GLY A 74 13.67 5.74 -11.66
CA GLY A 74 12.70 4.96 -12.42
C GLY A 74 11.84 4.06 -11.52
N GLY A 75 11.81 2.77 -11.85
CA GLY A 75 11.07 1.75 -11.09
C GLY A 75 11.82 1.16 -9.89
N GLN A 76 13.00 1.70 -9.53
CA GLN A 76 13.76 1.22 -8.38
C GLN A 76 13.14 1.70 -7.05
N PHE A 77 13.15 0.84 -6.05
CA PHE A 77 12.93 1.17 -4.64
C PHE A 77 13.79 0.26 -3.74
N SER A 78 14.03 0.68 -2.50
CA SER A 78 14.66 -0.17 -1.49
C SER A 78 13.91 -0.12 -0.17
N MET A 79 14.03 -1.20 0.59
CA MET A 79 13.48 -1.33 1.94
C MET A 79 14.52 -1.93 2.86
N GLN A 80 14.60 -1.41 4.08
CA GLN A 80 15.37 -1.98 5.18
C GLN A 80 14.48 -1.96 6.41
N TRP A 81 14.34 -3.09 7.08
CA TRP A 81 13.48 -3.21 8.26
C TRP A 81 14.11 -4.10 9.32
N SER A 82 13.67 -3.89 10.55
CA SER A 82 13.97 -4.76 11.69
C SER A 82 12.89 -4.60 12.77
N GLY A 83 12.51 -5.70 13.40
CA GLY A 83 11.65 -5.69 14.59
C GLY A 83 10.32 -6.40 14.40
N ASN A 84 9.34 -5.99 15.21
CA ASN A 84 8.14 -6.77 15.51
C ASN A 84 6.86 -6.18 14.90
N GLY A 85 6.95 -5.55 13.73
CA GLY A 85 5.83 -4.92 13.04
C GLY A 85 5.48 -5.57 11.72
N ASN A 86 4.44 -5.04 11.06
CA ASN A 86 4.10 -5.30 9.69
C ASN A 86 4.38 -4.07 8.80
N HIS A 87 4.84 -4.32 7.58
CA HIS A 87 5.01 -3.29 6.56
C HIS A 87 4.89 -3.89 5.18
N VAL A 88 4.33 -3.11 4.25
CA VAL A 88 4.27 -3.46 2.84
C VAL A 88 4.66 -2.22 2.03
N GLY A 89 5.60 -2.37 1.11
CA GLY A 89 6.08 -1.25 0.30
C GLY A 89 6.56 -1.67 -1.07
N GLY A 90 6.36 -0.81 -2.07
CA GLY A 90 6.76 -1.14 -3.43
C GLY A 90 6.45 -0.07 -4.48
N LYS A 91 6.83 -0.38 -5.73
CA LYS A 91 6.55 0.45 -6.92
C LYS A 91 5.78 -0.33 -7.99
N GLY A 92 5.04 0.41 -8.81
CA GLY A 92 4.28 -0.12 -9.94
C GLY A 92 3.37 0.94 -10.53
N TRP A 93 2.07 0.65 -10.59
CA TRP A 93 1.09 1.44 -11.34
C TRP A 93 -0.22 1.61 -10.59
N MET A 94 -0.89 2.71 -10.90
CA MET A 94 -2.26 2.99 -10.51
C MET A 94 -2.98 3.59 -11.73
N PRO A 95 -4.01 2.95 -12.30
CA PRO A 95 -4.60 1.68 -11.86
C PRO A 95 -3.74 0.44 -12.22
N GLY A 96 -4.06 -0.68 -11.58
CA GLY A 96 -3.64 -2.02 -11.93
C GLY A 96 -4.21 -2.47 -13.29
N ALA A 97 -3.57 -3.46 -13.91
CA ALA A 97 -4.05 -4.05 -15.16
C ALA A 97 -3.47 -5.46 -15.32
N ALA A 98 -4.00 -6.20 -16.31
CA ALA A 98 -3.35 -7.39 -16.84
C ALA A 98 -2.12 -6.97 -17.66
N ARG A 99 -0.97 -6.85 -16.99
CA ARG A 99 0.34 -6.51 -17.58
C ARG A 99 1.41 -7.52 -17.19
N THR A 100 2.43 -7.66 -18.03
CA THR A 100 3.64 -8.38 -17.62
C THR A 100 4.50 -7.45 -16.79
N ILE A 101 4.74 -7.79 -15.54
CA ILE A 101 5.63 -7.03 -14.64
C ILE A 101 6.99 -7.71 -14.64
N LYS A 102 8.03 -6.97 -15.05
CA LYS A 102 9.41 -7.40 -14.96
C LYS A 102 10.05 -6.83 -13.72
N TYR A 103 10.85 -7.64 -13.03
CA TYR A 103 11.55 -7.19 -11.84
C TYR A 103 12.89 -7.88 -11.66
N SER A 104 13.81 -7.16 -11.02
CA SER A 104 15.13 -7.67 -10.64
C SER A 104 15.62 -6.95 -9.39
N GLY A 105 16.60 -7.53 -8.69
CA GLY A 105 17.12 -6.91 -7.49
C GLY A 105 17.69 -7.89 -6.49
N THR A 106 17.87 -7.40 -5.26
CA THR A 106 18.27 -8.18 -4.09
C THR A 106 17.11 -8.27 -3.11
N TYR A 107 16.97 -9.44 -2.49
CA TYR A 107 15.95 -9.73 -1.50
C TYR A 107 16.57 -10.61 -0.42
N ASN A 108 17.07 -9.96 0.64
CA ASN A 108 17.85 -10.56 1.71
C ASN A 108 17.04 -10.51 3.00
N ILE A 109 16.52 -11.64 3.44
CA ILE A 109 15.55 -11.71 4.53
C ILE A 109 16.00 -12.61 5.66
N ASN A 110 15.61 -12.26 6.88
CA ASN A 110 15.75 -13.06 8.07
C ASN A 110 14.40 -13.10 8.80
N GLY A 111 13.65 -14.19 8.60
CA GLY A 111 12.32 -14.40 9.16
C GLY A 111 11.21 -14.34 8.11
N ASN A 112 10.02 -13.90 8.53
CA ASN A 112 8.85 -13.86 7.66
C ASN A 112 8.80 -12.58 6.81
N SER A 113 8.78 -12.76 5.50
CA SER A 113 8.70 -11.69 4.51
C SER A 113 8.26 -12.26 3.16
N TYR A 114 7.60 -11.45 2.34
CA TYR A 114 7.11 -11.80 1.00
C TYR A 114 7.66 -10.83 -0.05
N LEU A 115 8.02 -11.37 -1.21
CA LEU A 115 8.25 -10.63 -2.44
C LEU A 115 7.16 -11.03 -3.44
N ALA A 116 6.28 -10.10 -3.79
CA ALA A 116 5.08 -10.42 -4.55
C ALA A 116 4.68 -9.28 -5.49
N VAL A 117 4.02 -9.61 -6.60
CA VAL A 117 3.11 -8.65 -7.22
C VAL A 117 1.88 -8.58 -6.34
N TYR A 118 1.58 -7.37 -5.86
CA TYR A 118 0.58 -7.08 -4.85
C TYR A 118 -0.35 -5.97 -5.36
N GLY A 119 -1.64 -6.08 -5.07
CA GLY A 119 -2.57 -5.01 -5.41
C GLY A 119 -3.97 -5.23 -4.87
N TRP A 120 -4.82 -4.28 -5.19
CA TRP A 120 -6.20 -4.26 -4.73
C TRP A 120 -7.18 -4.11 -5.88
N THR A 121 -8.38 -4.63 -5.69
CA THR A 121 -9.55 -4.27 -6.47
C THR A 121 -10.66 -3.77 -5.59
N GLN A 122 -11.60 -3.04 -6.17
CA GLN A 122 -12.80 -2.52 -5.52
C GLN A 122 -14.04 -3.02 -6.26
N ASN A 123 -15.14 -3.23 -5.55
CA ASN A 123 -16.39 -3.76 -6.09
C ASN A 123 -16.21 -5.05 -6.93
N PRO A 124 -15.78 -6.18 -6.33
CA PRO A 124 -15.55 -6.40 -4.89
C PRO A 124 -14.19 -5.92 -4.36
N LEU A 125 -14.13 -5.63 -3.05
CA LEU A 125 -12.90 -5.35 -2.33
C LEU A 125 -12.08 -6.64 -2.18
N ILE A 126 -10.96 -6.73 -2.90
CA ILE A 126 -10.07 -7.88 -2.91
C ILE A 126 -8.63 -7.38 -2.77
N GLU A 127 -7.88 -8.00 -1.87
CA GLU A 127 -6.42 -7.89 -1.84
C GLU A 127 -5.84 -9.10 -2.57
N TYR A 128 -4.84 -8.92 -3.42
CA TYR A 128 -4.26 -10.06 -4.14
C TYR A 128 -2.75 -10.08 -4.13
N TYR A 129 -2.20 -11.29 -4.18
CA TYR A 129 -0.78 -11.58 -4.17
C TYR A 129 -0.43 -12.62 -5.24
N ILE A 130 0.59 -12.33 -6.04
CA ILE A 130 1.34 -13.31 -6.82
C ILE A 130 2.74 -13.37 -6.20
N VAL A 131 2.93 -14.34 -5.31
CA VAL A 131 4.12 -14.46 -4.45
C VAL A 131 5.23 -15.20 -5.20
N GLU A 132 6.33 -14.49 -5.42
CA GLU A 132 7.51 -14.99 -6.14
C GLU A 132 8.57 -15.57 -5.20
N ASN A 133 8.70 -14.99 -4.00
CA ASN A 133 9.57 -15.48 -2.95
C ASN A 133 8.97 -15.18 -1.57
N PHE A 134 9.30 -16.00 -0.58
CA PHE A 134 8.91 -15.80 0.80
C PHE A 134 9.94 -16.41 1.75
N GLY A 135 9.95 -15.92 2.98
CA GLY A 135 10.86 -16.37 4.04
C GLY A 135 10.44 -17.65 4.72
N THR A 136 10.46 -17.62 6.05
CA THR A 136 10.22 -18.78 6.91
C THR A 136 8.78 -19.26 6.95
N TYR A 137 7.83 -18.46 6.45
CA TYR A 137 6.41 -18.75 6.49
C TYR A 137 5.79 -18.63 5.10
N ASN A 138 5.02 -19.66 4.70
CA ASN A 138 4.24 -19.61 3.47
C ASN A 138 2.95 -18.81 3.71
N PRO A 139 2.75 -17.67 3.02
CA PRO A 139 1.63 -16.77 3.27
C PRO A 139 0.26 -17.41 3.04
N SER A 140 0.15 -18.45 2.21
CA SER A 140 -1.14 -19.09 1.92
C SER A 140 -1.53 -20.21 2.87
N SER A 141 -0.73 -20.53 3.88
CA SER A 141 -0.97 -21.69 4.77
C SER A 141 -2.28 -21.60 5.58
N GLY A 142 -2.84 -20.40 5.78
CA GLY A 142 -4.16 -20.19 6.39
C GLY A 142 -5.33 -20.13 5.39
N GLY A 143 -5.06 -20.30 4.09
CA GLY A 143 -6.06 -20.19 3.02
C GLY A 143 -6.64 -21.54 2.57
N GLN A 144 -7.79 -21.48 1.91
CA GLN A 144 -8.38 -22.62 1.21
C GLN A 144 -7.73 -22.76 -0.18
N LYS A 145 -7.14 -23.92 -0.48
CA LYS A 145 -6.62 -24.21 -1.83
C LYS A 145 -7.79 -24.29 -2.83
N LYS A 146 -7.66 -23.61 -3.96
CA LYS A 146 -8.66 -23.56 -5.04
C LYS A 146 -8.19 -24.23 -6.33
N GLY A 147 -6.88 -24.33 -6.53
CA GLY A 147 -6.29 -24.96 -7.72
C GLY A 147 -4.81 -24.64 -7.84
N GLU A 148 -4.30 -24.72 -9.05
CA GLU A 148 -2.94 -24.34 -9.41
C GLU A 148 -2.90 -23.84 -10.86
N VAL A 149 -1.83 -23.12 -11.21
CA VAL A 149 -1.56 -22.66 -12.58
C VAL A 149 -0.08 -22.79 -12.88
N THR A 150 0.26 -23.26 -14.09
CA THR A 150 1.64 -23.25 -14.58
C THR A 150 1.85 -22.05 -15.49
N VAL A 151 2.70 -21.13 -15.08
CA VAL A 151 3.03 -19.91 -15.83
C VAL A 151 4.44 -19.45 -15.44
N ASP A 152 5.12 -18.71 -16.33
CA ASP A 152 6.46 -18.15 -16.07
C ASP A 152 7.46 -19.17 -15.48
N GLY A 153 7.42 -20.40 -15.98
CA GLY A 153 8.33 -21.49 -15.62
C GLY A 153 8.13 -22.11 -14.23
N SER A 154 7.00 -21.93 -13.56
CA SER A 154 6.68 -22.70 -12.34
C SER A 154 5.19 -22.92 -12.18
N VAL A 155 4.87 -23.84 -11.26
CA VAL A 155 3.53 -24.02 -10.73
C VAL A 155 3.32 -23.02 -9.60
N TYR A 156 2.18 -22.36 -9.62
CA TYR A 156 1.68 -21.55 -8.53
C TYR A 156 0.45 -22.22 -7.94
N ASP A 157 0.46 -22.43 -6.63
CA ASP A 157 -0.71 -22.89 -5.92
C ASP A 157 -1.67 -21.69 -5.69
N ILE A 158 -2.95 -21.88 -6.00
CA ILE A 158 -3.99 -20.85 -5.87
C ILE A 158 -4.76 -21.04 -4.58
N TYR A 159 -4.84 -19.99 -3.75
CA TYR A 159 -5.59 -20.00 -2.50
C TYR A 159 -6.50 -18.79 -2.37
N VAL A 160 -7.52 -18.92 -1.51
CA VAL A 160 -8.34 -17.81 -1.02
C VAL A 160 -8.37 -17.82 0.50
N SER A 161 -8.28 -16.65 1.12
CA SER A 161 -8.52 -16.45 2.55
C SER A 161 -9.46 -15.27 2.77
N THR A 162 -10.03 -15.16 3.97
CA THR A 162 -10.87 -14.02 4.35
C THR A 162 -10.22 -13.27 5.49
N ARG A 163 -10.08 -11.95 5.34
CA ARG A 163 -9.71 -11.04 6.41
C ARG A 163 -10.99 -10.45 6.99
N VAL A 164 -11.17 -10.53 8.31
CA VAL A 164 -12.37 -10.05 9.01
C VAL A 164 -12.01 -8.78 9.78
N ASN A 165 -12.75 -7.69 9.53
CA ASN A 165 -12.54 -6.39 10.17
C ASN A 165 -11.05 -5.95 10.19
N ALA A 166 -10.37 -6.09 9.05
CA ALA A 166 -8.95 -5.81 8.91
C ALA A 166 -8.72 -4.51 8.14
N PRO A 167 -7.54 -3.85 8.32
CA PRO A 167 -7.15 -2.70 7.51
C PRO A 167 -7.18 -3.00 6.01
N SER A 168 -7.64 -2.02 5.22
CA SER A 168 -7.69 -2.07 3.76
C SER A 168 -7.58 -0.68 3.16
N ILE A 169 -7.57 -0.59 1.82
CA ILE A 169 -7.66 0.68 1.09
C ILE A 169 -8.99 1.44 1.30
N GLU A 170 -9.99 0.81 1.92
CA GLU A 170 -11.29 1.40 2.26
C GLU A 170 -11.52 1.49 3.79
N GLY A 171 -10.43 1.52 4.57
CA GLY A 171 -10.48 1.44 6.03
C GLY A 171 -10.71 0.00 6.51
N ASN A 172 -11.18 -0.17 7.74
CA ASN A 172 -11.40 -1.52 8.27
C ASN A 172 -12.62 -2.18 7.61
N LYS A 173 -12.40 -3.32 6.95
CA LYS A 173 -13.41 -4.06 6.19
C LYS A 173 -13.21 -5.57 6.35
N THR A 174 -14.24 -6.32 5.94
CA THR A 174 -14.12 -7.75 5.68
C THR A 174 -13.96 -7.95 4.18
N PHE A 175 -12.90 -8.62 3.76
CA PHE A 175 -12.55 -8.80 2.35
C PHE A 175 -11.84 -10.14 2.13
N GLN A 176 -11.80 -10.58 0.87
CA GLN A 176 -11.04 -11.77 0.49
C GLN A 176 -9.63 -11.40 0.06
N GLN A 177 -8.70 -12.33 0.30
CA GLN A 177 -7.36 -12.29 -0.26
C GLN A 177 -7.20 -13.42 -1.27
N TYR A 178 -6.69 -13.09 -2.46
CA TYR A 178 -6.38 -14.07 -3.50
C TYR A 178 -4.87 -14.27 -3.60
N TRP A 179 -4.46 -15.53 -3.66
CA TRP A 179 -3.04 -15.89 -3.65
C TRP A 179 -2.71 -16.77 -4.85
N SER A 180 -1.62 -16.45 -5.53
CA SER A 180 -0.83 -17.40 -6.31
C SER A 180 0.53 -17.51 -5.65
N VAL A 181 0.89 -18.68 -5.12
CA VAL A 181 2.17 -18.89 -4.44
C VAL A 181 3.07 -19.78 -5.27
N ARG A 182 4.21 -19.24 -5.71
CA ARG A 182 5.19 -19.96 -6.53
C ARG A 182 5.83 -21.10 -5.74
N ARG A 183 5.88 -22.31 -6.33
CA ARG A 183 6.59 -23.45 -5.71
C ARG A 183 8.11 -23.27 -5.76
N ASN A 184 8.63 -22.86 -6.91
CA ASN A 184 10.07 -22.64 -7.11
C ASN A 184 10.40 -21.15 -6.91
N LYS A 185 10.71 -20.76 -5.67
CA LYS A 185 10.99 -19.37 -5.26
C LYS A 185 12.03 -18.69 -6.16
N ARG A 186 11.82 -17.42 -6.51
CA ARG A 186 12.79 -16.58 -7.25
C ARG A 186 12.67 -15.10 -6.87
N SER A 187 13.77 -14.37 -6.97
CA SER A 187 13.82 -12.93 -6.66
C SER A 187 14.03 -12.03 -7.88
N SER A 188 13.90 -12.57 -9.09
CA SER A 188 13.88 -11.80 -10.34
C SER A 188 13.12 -12.56 -11.41
N GLY A 189 12.58 -11.85 -12.40
CA GLY A 189 11.89 -12.46 -13.52
C GLY A 189 10.80 -11.58 -14.10
N SER A 190 9.85 -12.22 -14.78
CA SER A 190 8.66 -11.62 -15.34
C SER A 190 7.43 -12.33 -14.79
N VAL A 191 6.39 -11.56 -14.43
CA VAL A 191 5.11 -12.07 -13.93
C VAL A 191 4.02 -11.67 -14.91
N ASN A 192 3.44 -12.64 -15.62
CA ASN A 192 2.29 -12.42 -16.47
C ASN A 192 1.01 -12.35 -15.63
N THR A 193 0.70 -11.17 -15.08
CA THR A 193 -0.45 -10.99 -14.16
C THR A 193 -1.78 -11.38 -14.80
N GLY A 194 -1.94 -11.18 -16.12
CA GLY A 194 -3.15 -11.58 -16.86
C GLY A 194 -3.42 -13.09 -16.79
N ALA A 195 -2.38 -13.92 -16.86
CA ALA A 195 -2.51 -15.37 -16.72
C ALA A 195 -2.97 -15.78 -15.32
N HIS A 196 -2.46 -15.13 -14.28
CA HIS A 196 -2.92 -15.35 -12.90
C HIS A 196 -4.37 -14.93 -12.71
N PHE A 197 -4.75 -13.76 -13.22
CA PHE A 197 -6.12 -13.25 -13.11
C PHE A 197 -7.12 -14.17 -13.82
N GLN A 198 -6.74 -14.69 -14.99
CA GLN A 198 -7.55 -15.68 -15.71
C GLN A 198 -7.65 -17.00 -14.93
N ALA A 199 -6.54 -17.47 -14.33
CA ALA A 199 -6.55 -18.70 -13.54
C ALA A 199 -7.43 -18.57 -12.28
N TRP A 200 -7.38 -17.43 -11.59
CA TRP A 200 -8.27 -17.11 -10.47
C TRP A 200 -9.74 -17.12 -10.90
N LYS A 201 -10.06 -16.46 -12.01
CA LYS A 201 -11.42 -16.47 -12.57
C LYS A 201 -11.93 -17.88 -12.86
N ASN A 202 -11.07 -18.75 -13.41
CA ASN A 202 -11.42 -20.14 -13.74
C ASN A 202 -11.78 -20.98 -12.50
N VAL A 203 -11.29 -20.62 -11.31
CA VAL A 203 -11.60 -21.29 -10.04
C VAL A 203 -12.62 -20.50 -9.19
N GLY A 204 -13.34 -19.56 -9.82
CA GLY A 204 -14.43 -18.79 -9.20
C GLY A 204 -13.98 -17.59 -8.38
N LEU A 205 -12.72 -17.16 -8.49
CA LEU A 205 -12.18 -15.99 -7.81
C LEU A 205 -12.17 -14.80 -8.77
N ASN A 206 -13.23 -13.99 -8.71
CA ASN A 206 -13.42 -12.84 -9.62
C ASN A 206 -12.84 -11.56 -9.02
N LEU A 207 -11.96 -10.90 -9.76
CA LEU A 207 -11.45 -9.58 -9.42
C LEU A 207 -12.49 -8.48 -9.73
N GLY A 208 -12.42 -7.38 -8.96
CA GLY A 208 -13.20 -6.16 -9.20
C GLY A 208 -12.47 -5.14 -10.09
N ASN A 209 -12.83 -3.87 -9.94
CA ASN A 209 -12.15 -2.75 -10.58
C ASN A 209 -10.77 -2.53 -9.95
N HIS A 210 -9.71 -2.51 -10.75
CA HIS A 210 -8.35 -2.35 -10.23
C HIS A 210 -8.12 -1.00 -9.54
N ASN A 211 -7.59 -1.05 -8.32
CA ASN A 211 -6.93 0.07 -7.65
C ASN A 211 -5.42 0.03 -7.99
N TYR A 212 -4.48 0.21 -7.05
CA TYR A 212 -3.05 0.09 -7.37
C TYR A 212 -2.57 -1.36 -7.54
N GLN A 213 -1.45 -1.52 -8.25
CA GLN A 213 -0.71 -2.76 -8.43
C GLN A 213 0.80 -2.47 -8.42
N ILE A 214 1.53 -3.09 -7.50
CA ILE A 214 2.96 -2.87 -7.29
C ILE A 214 3.70 -4.21 -7.17
N LEU A 215 5.01 -4.22 -7.47
CA LEU A 215 5.88 -5.22 -6.86
C LEU A 215 6.14 -4.76 -5.43
N ALA A 216 5.72 -5.55 -4.45
CA ALA A 216 5.86 -5.26 -3.05
C ALA A 216 6.86 -6.18 -2.36
N VAL A 217 7.53 -5.60 -1.35
CA VAL A 217 8.18 -6.32 -0.27
C VAL A 217 7.33 -6.12 0.98
N GLU A 218 6.92 -7.23 1.59
CA GLU A 218 6.20 -7.25 2.85
C GLU A 218 7.05 -7.94 3.92
N GLY A 219 7.11 -7.40 5.13
CA GLY A 219 7.83 -8.03 6.25
C GLY A 219 6.97 -8.03 7.49
N TYR A 220 6.94 -9.17 8.18
CA TYR A 220 6.11 -9.38 9.36
C TYR A 220 6.96 -9.99 10.48
N TYR A 221 7.14 -9.26 11.59
CA TYR A 221 7.92 -9.72 12.76
C TYR A 221 9.27 -10.31 12.34
N SER A 222 10.04 -9.55 11.57
CA SER A 222 11.26 -10.01 10.92
C SER A 222 12.26 -8.88 10.72
N SER A 223 13.41 -9.22 10.12
CA SER A 223 14.39 -8.25 9.66
C SER A 223 14.83 -8.58 8.24
N GLY A 224 15.28 -7.58 7.51
CA GLY A 224 15.74 -7.80 6.14
C GLY A 224 15.99 -6.52 5.37
N SER A 225 16.47 -6.71 4.16
CA SER A 225 16.69 -5.66 3.19
C SER A 225 16.34 -6.13 1.78
N ALA A 226 15.81 -5.21 0.98
CA ALA A 226 15.53 -5.45 -0.42
C ALA A 226 15.86 -4.20 -1.24
N SER A 227 16.37 -4.40 -2.44
CA SER A 227 16.53 -3.34 -3.45
C SER A 227 16.03 -3.90 -4.76
N MET A 228 14.86 -3.44 -5.19
CA MET A 228 14.13 -4.00 -6.32
C MET A 228 13.94 -2.93 -7.39
N THR A 229 13.99 -3.34 -8.66
CA THR A 229 13.66 -2.51 -9.81
C THR A 229 12.51 -3.13 -10.56
N VAL A 230 11.49 -2.32 -10.85
CA VAL A 230 10.26 -2.73 -11.55
C VAL A 230 10.22 -2.10 -12.95
N SER A 231 9.70 -2.84 -13.92
CA SER A 231 9.42 -2.35 -15.28
C SER A 231 8.30 -3.16 -15.94
N GLN A 232 7.87 -2.74 -17.13
CA GLN A 232 6.91 -3.44 -17.99
C GLN A 232 7.60 -3.89 -19.29
#